data_AF-A0A9Q3GLC3-F1
#
_entry.id   AF-A0A9Q3GLC3-F1
#
_cell.length_a   1.000
_cell.length_b   1.000
_cell.length_c   1.000
_cell.angle_alpha   90.00
_cell.angle_beta   90.00
_cell.angle_gamma   90.00
#
_symmetry.space_group_name_H-M   'P 1'
#
loop_
_entity.id
_entity.type
_entity.pdbx_description
1 polymer ?
#
loop_
_entity_poly.entity_id
_entity_poly.type
_entity_poly.pdbx_seq_one_letter_code
_entity_poly.pdbx_strand_id
1 'polypeptide(L)'
;MLRKNRPAFPIGEEPLGKVRGHGMELYLDVERPYLPMLRKNPYPENLEARKEIEKQINELLEMDVIRTRGQNEILEITTPVLINWNDGKYRLCGDF
;
A
#
# COMPACT_ATOMS: atom_id res chain seq x y z
N MET A 1 23.66 24.64 1.68
CA MET A 1 22.25 24.32 2.01
C MET A 1 22.02 22.84 2.26
N LEU A 2 22.32 21.93 1.31
CA LEU A 2 22.05 20.48 1.42
C LEU A 2 22.56 19.79 2.70
N ARG A 3 23.76 20.14 3.22
CA ARG A 3 24.29 19.53 4.46
C ARG A 3 23.58 19.95 5.74
N LYS A 4 23.09 21.20 5.82
CA LYS A 4 22.46 21.74 7.04
C LYS A 4 21.03 21.22 7.24
N ASN A 5 20.32 20.98 6.14
CA ASN A 5 18.93 20.53 6.14
C ASN A 5 18.82 19.06 5.73
N ARG A 6 19.87 18.25 5.93
CA ARG A 6 19.91 16.84 5.50
C ARG A 6 18.68 16.01 5.94
N PRO A 7 18.13 16.17 7.16
CA PRO A 7 16.93 15.45 7.58
C PRO A 7 15.64 15.87 6.85
N ALA A 8 15.64 17.02 6.17
CA ALA A 8 14.49 17.47 5.38
C ALA A 8 14.43 16.82 3.99
N PHE A 9 15.44 16.01 3.62
CA PHE A 9 15.48 15.30 2.35
C PHE A 9 15.32 13.79 2.58
N PRO A 10 14.57 13.09 1.70
CA PRO A 10 14.37 11.65 1.79
C PRO A 10 15.63 10.92 1.32
N ILE A 11 16.69 10.94 2.13
CA ILE A 11 17.97 10.29 1.83
C ILE A 11 17.99 8.94 2.57
N GLY A 12 17.48 7.91 1.90
CA GLY A 12 17.86 6.48 1.95
C GLY A 12 17.85 5.67 3.26
N GLU A 13 17.96 6.28 4.43
CA GLU A 13 18.22 5.57 5.69
C GLU A 13 17.15 5.83 6.76
N GLU A 14 16.34 6.88 6.60
CA GLU A 14 15.24 7.18 7.52
C GLU A 14 13.94 6.54 7.01
N PRO A 15 13.25 5.73 7.84
CA PRO A 15 11.95 5.17 7.48
C PRO A 15 10.95 6.27 7.14
N LEU A 16 10.29 6.12 5.99
CA LEU A 16 9.12 6.92 5.65
C LEU A 16 8.07 6.74 6.76
N GLY A 17 7.44 7.82 7.23
CA GLY A 17 6.37 7.72 8.22
C GLY A 17 6.79 7.72 9.70
N LYS A 18 8.04 8.03 10.05
CA LYS A 18 8.46 8.25 11.46
C LYS A 18 7.78 9.44 12.17
N VAL A 19 6.89 10.16 11.50
CA VAL A 19 6.12 11.27 12.07
C VAL A 19 4.97 10.71 12.91
N ARG A 20 5.17 10.64 14.22
CA ARG A 20 4.14 10.21 15.18
C ARG A 20 3.04 11.27 15.32
N GLY A 21 1.82 10.84 15.64
CA GLY A 21 0.70 11.74 15.97
C GLY A 21 -0.17 12.22 14.80
N HIS A 22 0.07 11.71 13.57
CA HIS A 22 -0.70 12.07 12.36
C HIS A 22 -1.62 10.93 11.89
N GLY A 23 -2.00 10.04 12.81
CA GLY A 23 -2.98 9.01 12.50
C GLY A 23 -4.30 9.65 12.07
N MET A 24 -4.93 9.08 11.04
CA MET A 24 -6.25 9.50 10.57
C MET A 24 -7.29 8.48 10.98
N GLU A 25 -8.41 8.95 11.52
CA GLU A 25 -9.62 8.14 11.68
C GLU A 25 -10.49 8.35 10.44
N LEU A 26 -10.76 7.26 9.72
CA LEU A 26 -11.64 7.25 8.56
C LEU A 26 -12.93 6.54 8.94
N TYR A 27 -14.05 7.22 8.70
CA TYR A 27 -15.39 6.71 8.95
C TYR A 27 -16.07 6.41 7.61
N LEU A 28 -16.68 5.23 7.50
CA LEU A 28 -17.54 4.90 6.36
C LEU A 28 -18.92 5.51 6.58
N ASP A 29 -19.56 5.91 5.49
CA ASP A 29 -20.95 6.38 5.45
C ASP A 29 -21.98 5.24 5.52
N VAL A 30 -21.49 3.99 5.50
CA VAL A 30 -22.30 2.76 5.57
C VAL A 30 -21.95 1.94 6.80
N GLU A 31 -22.97 1.30 7.39
CA GLU A 31 -22.82 0.40 8.54
C GLU A 31 -22.72 -1.07 8.11
N ARG A 32 -22.25 -1.92 9.02
CA ARG A 32 -22.19 -3.37 8.80
C ARG A 32 -23.61 -3.97 8.84
N PRO A 33 -23.87 -5.06 8.08
CA PRO A 33 -22.93 -5.79 7.23
C PRO A 33 -22.64 -5.07 5.91
N TYR A 34 -21.36 -5.00 5.52
CA TYR A 34 -20.96 -4.41 4.26
C TYR A 34 -21.44 -5.22 3.06
N LEU A 35 -21.76 -4.53 1.96
CA LEU A 35 -22.22 -5.14 0.72
C LEU A 35 -21.18 -6.13 0.17
N PRO A 36 -21.58 -7.30 -0.36
CA PRO A 36 -20.64 -8.26 -0.96
C PRO A 36 -19.77 -7.67 -2.08
N MET A 37 -20.24 -6.63 -2.77
CA MET A 37 -19.49 -5.93 -3.81
C MET A 37 -18.20 -5.26 -3.29
N LEU A 38 -18.10 -4.98 -1.98
CA LEU A 38 -16.89 -4.47 -1.34
C LEU A 38 -15.83 -5.54 -1.12
N ARG A 39 -16.12 -6.82 -1.42
CA ARG A 39 -15.16 -7.93 -1.41
C ARG A 39 -14.79 -8.32 -2.84
N LYS A 40 -13.96 -7.51 -3.47
CA LYS A 40 -13.48 -7.77 -4.82
C LYS A 40 -12.33 -8.79 -4.78
N ASN A 41 -12.37 -9.76 -5.69
CA ASN A 41 -11.26 -10.67 -5.94
C ASN A 41 -10.12 -9.95 -6.66
N PRO A 42 -8.86 -10.40 -6.50
CA PRO A 42 -7.74 -9.88 -7.28
C PRO A 42 -7.97 -10.12 -8.78
N TYR A 43 -7.46 -9.21 -9.60
CA TYR A 43 -7.47 -9.40 -11.05
C TYR A 43 -6.55 -10.56 -11.45
N PRO A 44 -6.85 -11.30 -12.52
CA PRO A 44 -5.92 -12.29 -13.04
C PRO A 44 -4.66 -11.60 -13.55
N GLU A 45 -3.50 -12.07 -13.09
CA GLU A 45 -2.21 -11.49 -13.43
C GLU A 45 -1.29 -12.49 -14.13
N ASN A 46 -0.45 -12.00 -15.04
CA ASN A 46 0.59 -12.80 -15.67
C ASN A 46 1.82 -12.91 -14.77
N LEU A 47 2.76 -13.80 -15.13
CA LEU A 47 3.96 -14.07 -14.30
C LEU A 47 4.85 -12.84 -14.10
N GLU A 48 4.97 -11.96 -15.11
CA GLU A 48 5.78 -10.76 -15.03
C GLU A 48 5.16 -9.73 -14.08
N ALA A 49 3.86 -9.49 -14.22
CA ALA A 49 3.09 -8.62 -13.34
C ALA A 49 3.19 -9.12 -11.89
N ARG A 50 3.02 -10.42 -11.65
CA ARG A 50 3.13 -11.00 -10.30
C ARG A 50 4.48 -10.74 -9.65
N LYS A 51 5.58 -10.93 -10.38
CA LYS A 51 6.94 -10.68 -9.87
C LYS A 51 7.15 -9.22 -9.48
N GLU A 52 6.61 -8.29 -10.28
CA GLU A 52 6.79 -6.87 -10.01
C GLU A 52 5.87 -6.38 -8.88
N ILE A 53 4.66 -6.93 -8.77
CA ILE A 53 3.78 -6.74 -7.60
C ILE A 53 4.50 -7.19 -6.33
N GLU A 54 5.04 -8.41 -6.33
CA GLU A 54 5.72 -8.99 -5.16
C GLU A 54 6.92 -8.15 -4.72
N LYS A 55 7.74 -7.70 -5.69
CA LYS A 55 8.88 -6.81 -5.42
C LYS A 55 8.43 -5.50 -4.73
N GLN A 56 7.41 -4.83 -5.28
CA GLN A 56 6.94 -3.56 -4.72
C GLN A 56 6.23 -3.74 -3.36
N ILE A 57 5.51 -4.84 -3.16
CA ILE A 57 4.94 -5.19 -1.86
C ILE A 57 6.05 -5.38 -0.83
N ASN A 58 7.12 -6.09 -1.16
CA ASN A 58 8.25 -6.30 -0.25
C ASN A 58 8.94 -4.98 0.12
N GLU A 59 9.17 -4.09 -0.83
CA GLU A 59 9.70 -2.74 -0.55
C GLU A 59 8.79 -1.97 0.41
N LEU A 60 7.47 -2.01 0.21
CA LEU A 60 6.50 -1.34 1.08
C LEU A 60 6.43 -1.95 2.49
N LEU A 61 6.62 -3.26 2.62
CA LEU A 61 6.72 -3.96 3.91
C LEU A 61 8.01 -3.55 4.65
N GLU A 62 9.15 -3.49 3.97
CA GLU A 62 10.43 -3.04 4.55
C GLU A 62 10.37 -1.59 5.04
N MET A 63 9.60 -0.74 4.34
CA MET A 63 9.38 0.65 4.72
C MET A 63 8.30 0.85 5.81
N ASP A 64 7.67 -0.23 6.30
CA ASP A 64 6.57 -0.19 7.28
C ASP A 64 5.37 0.67 6.81
N VAL A 65 5.16 0.75 5.49
CA VAL A 65 4.04 1.48 4.87
C VAL A 65 2.78 0.60 4.81
N ILE A 66 2.98 -0.70 4.59
CA ILE A 66 1.92 -1.72 4.63
C ILE A 66 2.34 -2.83 5.60
N ARG A 67 1.37 -3.65 6.02
CA ARG A 67 1.62 -4.80 6.88
C ARG A 67 0.88 -6.04 6.39
N THR A 68 1.39 -7.20 6.77
CA THR A 68 0.61 -8.44 6.67
C THR A 68 -0.54 -8.41 7.67
N ARG A 69 -1.69 -8.94 7.26
CA ARG A 69 -2.86 -9.11 8.12
C ARG A 69 -2.57 -10.14 9.22
N GLY A 70 -3.12 -9.94 10.43
CA GLY A 70 -3.09 -10.94 11.49
C GLY A 70 -3.94 -12.18 11.19
N GLN A 71 -3.64 -13.31 11.85
CA GLN A 71 -4.36 -14.58 11.63
C GLN A 71 -5.86 -14.49 11.99
N ASN A 72 -6.20 -13.71 13.02
CA ASN A 72 -7.58 -13.57 13.54
C ASN A 72 -8.25 -12.26 13.10
N GLU A 73 -7.64 -11.49 12.20
CA GLU A 73 -8.19 -10.21 11.74
C GLU A 73 -9.20 -10.46 10.61
N ILE A 74 -10.44 -10.02 10.82
CA ILE A 74 -11.53 -10.17 9.85
C ILE A 74 -11.35 -9.15 8.74
N LEU A 75 -11.22 -9.62 7.50
CA LEU A 75 -11.14 -8.78 6.31
C LEU A 75 -12.53 -8.65 5.69
N GLU A 76 -13.18 -7.51 5.89
CA GLU A 76 -14.55 -7.31 5.43
C GLU A 76 -14.63 -6.60 4.09
N ILE A 77 -13.60 -5.83 3.72
CA ILE A 77 -13.48 -5.04 2.48
C ILE A 77 -12.16 -5.41 1.80
N THR A 78 -12.21 -5.67 0.49
CA THR A 78 -11.02 -5.94 -0.34
C THR A 78 -11.12 -5.21 -1.66
N THR A 79 -10.04 -4.56 -2.04
CA THR A 79 -9.85 -3.92 -3.34
C THR A 79 -8.71 -4.62 -4.08
N PRO A 80 -8.86 -4.89 -5.39
CA PRO A 80 -7.80 -5.50 -6.16
C PRO A 80 -6.67 -4.50 -6.36
N VAL A 81 -5.47 -5.03 -6.56
CA VAL A 81 -4.31 -4.27 -7.01
C VAL A 81 -3.96 -4.67 -8.43
N LEU A 82 -3.35 -3.75 -9.16
CA LEU A 82 -2.86 -3.97 -10.51
C LEU A 82 -1.51 -3.29 -10.69
N ILE A 83 -0.83 -3.66 -11.77
CA ILE A 83 0.37 -2.97 -12.23
C ILE A 83 0.00 -2.09 -13.40
N ASN A 84 0.31 -0.80 -13.28
CA ASN A 84 0.24 0.12 -14.40
C ASN A 84 1.65 0.39 -14.94
N TRP A 85 1.79 0.47 -16.26
CA TRP A 85 3.03 0.90 -16.90
C TRP A 85 3.01 2.40 -17.13
N ASN A 86 3.93 3.13 -16.49
CA ASN A 86 4.07 4.56 -16.68
C ASN A 86 5.54 4.98 -16.59
N ASP A 87 5.99 5.85 -17.51
CA ASP A 87 7.37 6.36 -17.59
C ASP A 87 8.46 5.28 -17.57
N GLY A 88 8.25 4.18 -18.31
CA GLY A 88 9.23 3.10 -18.40
C GLY A 88 9.31 2.21 -17.15
N LYS A 89 8.36 2.33 -16.23
CA LYS A 89 8.32 1.57 -14.98
C LYS A 89 6.93 1.03 -14.70
N TYR A 90 6.90 -0.17 -14.12
CA TYR A 90 5.70 -0.73 -13.53
C TYR A 90 5.44 -0.13 -12.16
N ARG A 91 4.18 0.16 -11.83
CA ARG A 91 3.77 0.69 -10.53
C ARG A 91 2.55 -0.05 -10.00
N LEU A 92 2.61 -0.45 -8.74
CA LEU A 92 1.48 -1.00 -8.00
C LEU A 92 0.41 0.09 -7.81
N CYS A 93 -0.83 -0.23 -8.16
CA CYS A 93 -1.98 0.67 -8.06
C CYS A 93 -3.15 -0.08 -7.41
N GLY A 94 -3.76 0.52 -6.39
CA GLY A 94 -5.01 0.02 -5.82
C GLY A 94 -6.22 0.58 -6.56
N ASP A 95 -7.25 -0.27 -6.74
CA ASP A 95 -8.54 0.09 -7.33
C ASP A 95 -9.57 0.33 -6.21
N PHE A 96 -9.47 1.51 -5.58
CA PHE A 96 -10.28 1.95 -4.43
C PHE A 96 -11.56 2.66 -4.86
#